data_AF-A0A1X7F1T6-F1
#
_entry.id   AF-A0A1X7F1T6-F1
#
_cell.length_a   1.000
_cell.length_b   1.000
_cell.length_c   1.000
_cell.angle_alpha   90.00
_cell.angle_beta   90.00
_cell.angle_gamma   90.00
#
_symmetry.space_group_name_H-M   'P 1'
#
loop_
_entity.id
_entity.type
_entity.pdbx_description
1 polymer ?
#
loop_
_entity_poly.entity_id
_entity_poly.type
_entity_poly.pdbx_seq_one_letter_code
_entity_poly.pdbx_strand_id
1 'polypeptide(L)'
;MTTEEKNVRGDWEYRLKKNRDEMKMQVVSFSLMLFLTLVAFFAVSYDKYSAWFIVPFILLLGVVQVVFQLYYFMHMSHRGHGTAAFFLYSGVLVAFLTVLTFLTIVWI
;
A
#
# COMPACT_ATOMS: atom_id res chain seq x y z
N MET A 1 -14.74 45.80 -10.18
CA MET A 1 -14.11 44.57 -9.67
C MET A 1 -13.54 44.87 -8.30
N THR A 2 -14.24 44.45 -7.25
CA THR A 2 -13.86 44.71 -5.85
C THR A 2 -12.73 43.76 -5.44
N THR A 3 -11.90 44.18 -4.51
CA THR A 3 -10.72 43.44 -4.00
C THR A 3 -11.05 42.06 -3.44
N GLU A 4 -12.29 41.86 -2.97
CA GLU A 4 -12.84 40.58 -2.48
C GLU A 4 -12.87 39.48 -3.55
N GLU A 5 -13.25 39.81 -4.79
CA GLU A 5 -13.39 38.83 -5.89
C GLU A 5 -12.05 38.24 -6.35
N LYS A 6 -10.97 39.02 -6.28
CA LYS A 6 -9.61 38.56 -6.62
C LYS A 6 -9.09 37.54 -5.61
N ASN A 7 -9.43 37.70 -4.34
CA ASN A 7 -8.97 36.83 -3.25
C ASN A 7 -9.58 35.42 -3.37
N VAL A 8 -10.90 35.35 -3.57
CA VAL A 8 -11.65 34.08 -3.74
C VAL A 8 -11.19 33.30 -4.99
N ARG A 9 -10.91 34.00 -6.09
CA ARG A 9 -10.45 33.38 -7.35
C ARG A 9 -9.01 32.86 -7.25
N GLY A 10 -8.14 33.59 -6.56
CA GLY A 10 -6.76 33.15 -6.28
C GLY A 10 -6.72 31.86 -5.44
N ASP A 11 -7.58 31.79 -4.43
CA ASP A 11 -7.69 30.62 -3.54
C ASP A 11 -8.20 29.36 -4.27
N TRP A 12 -9.14 29.53 -5.22
CA TRP A 12 -9.66 28.43 -6.04
C TRP A 12 -8.60 27.83 -6.96
N GLU A 13 -7.88 28.68 -7.71
CA GLU A 13 -6.79 28.26 -8.60
C GLU A 13 -5.67 27.54 -7.82
N TYR A 14 -5.36 28.02 -6.62
CA TYR A 14 -4.36 27.42 -5.74
C TYR A 14 -4.78 26.04 -5.22
N ARG A 15 -6.06 25.89 -4.81
CA ARG A 15 -6.62 24.62 -4.36
C ARG A 15 -6.70 23.59 -5.49
N LEU A 16 -7.08 24.01 -6.70
CA LEU A 16 -7.17 23.13 -7.86
C LEU A 16 -5.78 22.61 -8.27
N LYS A 17 -4.76 23.46 -8.22
CA LYS A 17 -3.38 23.07 -8.51
C LYS A 17 -2.82 22.11 -7.46
N LYS A 18 -3.08 22.39 -6.17
CA LYS A 18 -2.70 21.52 -5.05
C LYS A 18 -3.32 20.12 -5.12
N ASN A 19 -4.62 20.03 -5.43
CA ASN A 19 -5.31 18.75 -5.58
C ASN A 19 -4.72 17.88 -6.71
N ARG A 20 -4.28 18.50 -7.81
CA ARG A 20 -3.68 17.77 -8.93
C ARG A 20 -2.32 17.19 -8.59
N ASP A 21 -1.52 17.90 -7.79
CA ASP A 21 -0.21 17.40 -7.36
C ASP A 21 -0.35 16.28 -6.32
N GLU A 22 -1.35 16.35 -5.45
CA GLU A 22 -1.70 15.28 -4.52
C GLU A 22 -2.22 14.01 -5.25
N MET A 23 -3.06 14.18 -6.28
CA MET A 23 -3.53 13.05 -7.10
C MET A 23 -2.40 12.39 -7.91
N LYS A 24 -1.43 13.17 -8.42
CA LYS A 24 -0.29 12.63 -9.16
C LYS A 24 0.57 11.72 -8.29
N MET A 25 0.84 12.12 -7.05
CA MET A 25 1.60 11.28 -6.12
C MET A 25 0.88 9.95 -5.88
N GLN A 26 -0.44 9.98 -5.66
CA GLN A 26 -1.23 8.78 -5.46
C GLN A 26 -1.20 7.84 -6.68
N VAL A 27 -1.29 8.39 -7.90
CA VAL A 27 -1.23 7.60 -9.14
C VAL A 27 0.16 6.98 -9.36
N VAL A 28 1.24 7.70 -9.03
CA VAL A 28 2.62 7.18 -9.12
C VAL A 28 2.83 6.00 -8.16
N SER A 29 2.37 6.12 -6.91
CA SER A 29 2.44 5.06 -5.91
C SER A 29 1.64 3.83 -6.33
N PHE A 30 0.41 4.04 -6.81
CA PHE A 30 -0.45 2.97 -7.30
C PHE A 30 0.19 2.24 -8.49
N SER A 31 0.78 3.00 -9.41
CA SER A 31 1.47 2.43 -10.58
C SER A 31 2.70 1.62 -10.18
N LEU A 32 3.46 2.06 -9.17
CA LEU A 32 4.62 1.33 -8.65
C LEU A 32 4.22 -0.03 -8.02
N MET A 33 3.14 -0.06 -7.24
CA MET A 33 2.62 -1.29 -6.65
C MET A 33 2.20 -2.29 -7.73
N LEU A 34 1.44 -1.80 -8.72
CA LEU A 34 0.94 -2.59 -9.83
C LEU A 34 2.08 -3.12 -10.70
N PHE A 35 3.14 -2.35 -10.86
CA PHE A 35 4.36 -2.79 -11.52
C PHE A 35 5.05 -3.94 -10.77
N LEU A 36 5.25 -3.80 -9.45
CA LEU A 36 5.90 -4.83 -8.63
C LEU A 36 5.08 -6.14 -8.58
N THR A 37 3.74 -6.07 -8.56
CA THR A 37 2.89 -7.27 -8.59
C THR A 37 2.91 -7.96 -9.95
N LEU A 38 2.91 -7.20 -11.05
CA LEU A 38 3.06 -7.77 -12.40
C LEU A 38 4.40 -8.48 -12.56
N VAL A 39 5.50 -7.92 -12.03
CA VAL A 39 6.81 -8.58 -12.02
C VAL A 39 6.76 -9.90 -11.24
N ALA A 40 6.08 -9.93 -10.09
CA ALA A 40 5.87 -11.16 -9.33
C ALA A 40 5.10 -12.21 -10.14
N PHE A 41 3.99 -11.84 -10.79
CA PHE A 41 3.22 -12.75 -11.64
C PHE A 41 4.04 -13.29 -12.82
N PHE A 42 4.82 -12.42 -13.47
CA PHE A 42 5.72 -12.86 -14.53
C PHE A 42 6.76 -13.86 -14.01
N ALA A 43 7.37 -13.59 -12.85
CA ALA A 43 8.35 -14.49 -12.24
C ALA A 43 7.77 -15.87 -11.91
N VAL A 44 6.49 -15.93 -11.53
CA VAL A 44 5.77 -17.18 -11.24
C VAL A 44 5.34 -17.92 -12.50
N SER A 45 4.95 -17.19 -13.54
CA SER A 45 4.52 -17.77 -14.81
C SER A 45 5.64 -18.52 -15.54
N TYR A 46 6.91 -18.27 -15.19
CA TYR A 46 8.02 -19.08 -15.67
C TYR A 46 8.05 -20.41 -14.90
N ASP A 47 7.42 -21.42 -15.48
CA ASP A 47 7.29 -22.82 -15.01
C ASP A 47 8.63 -23.57 -14.81
N LYS A 48 9.77 -22.89 -15.01
CA LYS A 48 11.10 -23.52 -14.94
C LYS A 48 11.58 -23.85 -13.52
N TYR A 49 10.86 -23.43 -12.48
CA TYR A 49 11.20 -23.69 -11.09
C TYR A 49 10.16 -24.58 -10.41
N SER A 50 10.62 -25.55 -9.62
CA SER A 50 9.74 -26.40 -8.81
C SER A 50 8.89 -25.53 -7.88
N ALA A 51 7.60 -25.87 -7.75
CA ALA A 51 6.63 -25.15 -6.91
C ALA A 51 7.13 -24.92 -5.47
N TRP A 52 8.00 -25.80 -4.97
CA TRP A 52 8.68 -25.67 -3.68
C TRP A 52 9.54 -24.41 -3.52
N PHE A 53 10.08 -23.84 -4.61
CA PHE A 53 10.87 -22.61 -4.59
C PHE A 53 10.00 -21.37 -4.86
N ILE A 54 9.02 -21.51 -5.74
CA ILE A 54 8.11 -20.42 -6.13
C ILE A 54 7.22 -19.98 -4.96
N VAL A 55 6.67 -20.93 -4.20
CA VAL A 55 5.73 -20.64 -3.08
C VAL A 55 6.35 -19.72 -2.01
N PRO A 56 7.51 -20.02 -1.40
CA PRO A 56 8.11 -19.12 -0.41
C PRO A 56 8.56 -17.78 -1.01
N PHE A 57 8.96 -17.76 -2.29
CA PHE A 57 9.36 -16.53 -2.98
C PHE A 57 8.18 -15.56 -3.18
N ILE A 58 7.03 -16.05 -3.64
CA ILE A 58 5.81 -15.24 -3.76
C ILE A 58 5.34 -14.77 -2.39
N LEU A 59 5.41 -15.64 -1.37
CA LEU A 59 4.97 -15.29 -0.03
C LEU A 59 5.81 -14.16 0.57
N LEU A 60 7.14 -14.18 0.34
CA LEU A 60 8.03 -13.08 0.69
C LEU A 60 7.68 -11.79 -0.08
N LEU A 61 7.46 -11.88 -1.39
CA LEU A 61 7.01 -10.75 -2.19
C LEU A 61 5.64 -10.22 -1.71
N GLY A 62 4.73 -11.09 -1.29
CA GLY A 62 3.42 -10.73 -0.74
C GLY A 62 3.52 -9.96 0.57
N VAL A 63 4.42 -10.35 1.47
CA VAL A 63 4.70 -9.59 2.70
C VAL A 63 5.28 -8.21 2.36
N VAL A 64 6.25 -8.14 1.44
CA VAL A 64 6.80 -6.86 0.95
C VAL A 64 5.69 -5.99 0.36
N GLN A 65 4.78 -6.57 -0.42
CA GLN A 65 3.60 -5.87 -0.93
C GLN A 65 2.76 -5.30 0.21
N VAL A 66 2.37 -6.10 1.22
CA VAL A 66 1.57 -5.60 2.36
C VAL A 66 2.27 -4.43 3.08
N VAL A 67 3.60 -4.48 3.25
CA VAL A 67 4.37 -3.38 3.85
C VAL A 67 4.38 -2.14 2.97
N PHE A 68 4.62 -2.29 1.66
CA PHE A 68 4.58 -1.16 0.71
C PHE A 68 3.19 -0.56 0.60
N GLN A 69 2.15 -1.40 0.62
CA GLN A 69 0.75 -0.99 0.65
C GLN A 69 0.51 -0.16 1.91
N LEU A 70 0.89 -0.63 3.09
CA LEU A 70 0.74 0.12 4.35
C LEU A 70 1.58 1.41 4.37
N TYR A 71 2.83 1.39 3.89
CA TYR A 71 3.73 2.56 3.89
C TYR A 71 3.23 3.68 2.97
N TYR A 72 2.76 3.35 1.76
CA TYR A 72 2.27 4.35 0.81
C TYR A 72 0.82 4.76 1.04
N PHE A 73 -0.03 3.87 1.54
CA PHE A 73 -1.35 4.26 2.08
C PHE A 73 -1.17 5.21 3.28
N MET A 74 -0.02 5.14 3.95
CA MET A 74 0.46 6.10 4.94
C MET A 74 1.30 7.24 4.34
N HIS A 75 1.05 7.69 3.11
CA HIS A 75 1.38 9.05 2.70
C HIS A 75 0.31 10.02 3.24
N MET A 76 0.21 10.13 4.57
CA MET A 76 -0.30 11.35 5.18
C MET A 76 0.86 12.33 5.27
N SER A 77 0.90 13.25 4.31
CA SER A 77 1.38 14.57 4.64
C SER A 77 0.57 15.08 5.84
N HIS A 78 1.20 15.02 7.01
CA HIS A 78 0.82 15.65 8.29
C HIS A 78 -0.28 15.01 9.17
N ARG A 79 0.14 14.79 10.44
CA ARG A 79 -0.63 14.62 11.69
C ARG A 79 -1.57 13.39 11.81
N GLY A 80 -1.05 12.31 12.43
CA GLY A 80 -1.89 11.27 13.03
C GLY A 80 -1.22 9.93 13.28
N HIS A 81 -0.16 9.88 14.09
CA HIS A 81 0.67 8.68 14.35
C HIS A 81 0.02 7.61 15.27
N GLY A 82 -1.29 7.38 15.21
CA GLY A 82 -1.98 6.38 16.05
C GLY A 82 -2.59 5.23 15.28
N THR A 83 -3.35 5.53 14.23
CA THR A 83 -4.25 4.57 13.58
C THR A 83 -3.50 3.54 12.74
N ALA A 84 -2.43 3.94 12.06
CA ALA A 84 -1.66 3.02 11.23
C ALA A 84 -0.79 2.05 12.06
N ALA A 85 -0.22 2.52 13.17
CA ALA A 85 0.46 1.66 14.13
C ALA A 85 -0.53 0.66 14.76
N PHE A 86 -1.74 1.11 15.10
CA PHE A 86 -2.79 0.24 15.61
C PHE A 86 -3.22 -0.83 14.59
N PHE A 87 -3.35 -0.47 13.32
CA PHE A 87 -3.70 -1.40 12.24
C PHE A 87 -2.56 -2.40 11.93
N LEU A 88 -1.30 -1.97 12.04
CA LEU A 88 -0.14 -2.85 11.92
C LEU A 88 -0.10 -3.87 13.08
N TYR A 89 -0.27 -3.41 14.32
CA TYR A 89 -0.29 -4.30 15.49
C TYR A 89 -1.47 -5.29 15.45
N SER A 90 -2.66 -4.85 15.05
CA SER A 90 -3.81 -5.75 14.89
C SER A 90 -3.62 -6.74 13.74
N GLY A 91 -3.07 -6.28 12.60
CA GLY A 91 -2.76 -7.15 11.46
C GLY A 91 -1.73 -8.23 11.80
N VAL A 92 -0.66 -7.86 12.52
CA VAL A 92 0.36 -8.81 12.98
C VAL A 92 -0.23 -9.81 13.97
N LEU A 93 -1.08 -9.36 14.90
CA LEU A 93 -1.75 -10.24 15.87
C LEU A 93 -2.64 -11.26 15.16
N VAL A 94 -3.47 -10.82 14.22
CA VAL A 94 -4.35 -11.71 13.44
C VAL A 94 -3.53 -12.68 12.61
N ALA A 95 -2.50 -12.21 11.88
CA ALA A 95 -1.63 -13.08 11.10
C ALA A 95 -0.95 -14.14 11.98
N PHE A 96 -0.47 -13.74 13.17
CA PHE A 96 0.13 -14.65 14.14
C PHE A 96 -0.88 -15.71 14.62
N LEU A 97 -2.09 -15.31 15.00
CA LEU A 97 -3.15 -16.25 15.41
C LEU A 97 -3.55 -17.21 14.29
N THR A 98 -3.63 -16.72 13.05
CA THR A 98 -3.93 -17.55 11.87
C THR A 98 -2.83 -18.58 11.66
N VAL A 99 -1.56 -18.17 11.61
CA VAL A 99 -0.43 -19.10 11.44
C VAL A 99 -0.37 -20.11 12.58
N LEU A 100 -0.55 -19.66 13.83
CA LEU A 100 -0.59 -20.54 14.99
C LEU A 100 -1.71 -21.59 14.86
N THR A 101 -2.92 -21.16 14.48
CA THR A 101 -4.08 -22.06 14.26
C THR A 101 -3.79 -23.09 13.17
N PHE A 102 -3.23 -22.68 12.02
CA PHE A 102 -2.88 -23.60 10.93
C PHE A 102 -1.73 -24.56 11.29
N LEU A 103 -0.83 -24.17 12.20
CA LEU A 103 0.25 -25.06 12.67
C LEU A 103 -0.19 -25.99 13.80
N THR A 104 -1.08 -25.56 14.71
CA THR A 104 -1.43 -26.34 15.91
C THR A 104 -2.76 -27.08 15.82
N ILE A 105 -3.78 -26.53 15.14
CA ILE A 105 -5.14 -27.10 15.11
C ILE A 105 -5.36 -27.97 13.86
N VAL A 106 -4.78 -27.63 12.71
CA VAL A 106 -4.97 -28.41 11.46
C VAL A 106 -4.32 -29.80 11.52
N TRP A 107 -3.35 -29.99 12.42
CA TRP A 107 -2.64 -31.26 12.61
C TRP A 107 -3.16 -32.08 13.81
N ILE A 108 -4.26 -31.65 14.44
CA ILE A 108 -5.03 -32.38 15.45
C ILE A 108 -6.29 -32.97 14.79
#